data_AF-A0A0M0JLT2-F1
#
_entry.id   AF-A0A0M0JLT2-F1
#
_cell.length_a   1.000
_cell.length_b   1.000
_cell.length_c   1.000
_cell.angle_alpha   90.00
_cell.angle_beta   90.00
_cell.angle_gamma   90.00
#
_symmetry.space_group_name_H-M   'P 1'
#
loop_
_entity.id
_entity.type
_entity.pdbx_description
1 polymer ?
#
loop_
_entity_poly.entity_id
_entity_poly.type
_entity_poly.pdbx_seq_one_letter_code
_entity_poly.pdbx_strand_id
1 'polypeptide(L)'
;MMALEDEGGSCTEDDNMGHGTNREEKLMDAVRENMGRDHRVPRVATTTRPHGTVPTQAYVSARGASARRQESARATAEMEHLQKKQRMKKMSSYREIRYGQVSSRVVGGPNGPDSARRPDSSRAGDTASVASAIASGRLARQTTRSTLIKAPSVAEIQEAIKDRPYLTRQIQALHRDPDMSREQRLQEIVRIIREVRPDTLHTEPTALEKLQSGYTCTAPQKAGRRAAIQDQVRRVKEANKARHSQPQTPHWRNHGGEAVETLLESVDLVDARFLVSLNEQGGTLPCWSTLPDAAKIGQSSVWRLWGWTQKASLPVLVLSCPWLDGDHPDREGEMLALLVPLLRVMLSVCGGEHYTVGVLWDYASLPQPIRSPAEHARFVEGLRTLTTWYTHPYTHVLLMTQPLPEVAPSGEPYSNVARPYGARGWCDLERRMACLSTVSHCLWDLSLFQPESLSGSAAPSESGSTTTTGAPAMTADLQAMVAIRTFGTMRAQLMLRSREPPLPPTLFAHTMRKKVDCGLMSFLEPTDMLAVLEMYEAGFVSFFENFRKFDPSGTFNSLQGLEWGPAEAKVLATALAYASEKCKLRKSGTVRLRFEGNAFDEKGEKAIRTAIQFSKVIADVRF
;
A
#
# COMPACT_ATOMS: atom_id res chain seq x y z
N MET A 1 73.97 -7.11 -14.25
CA MET A 1 74.19 -6.47 -12.94
C MET A 1 75.22 -5.36 -13.12
N MET A 2 74.74 -4.22 -13.61
CA MET A 2 75.42 -2.95 -13.91
C MET A 2 74.26 -1.93 -14.02
N ALA A 3 74.25 -0.84 -13.24
CA ALA A 3 74.77 0.49 -13.58
C ALA A 3 73.72 1.44 -14.18
N LEU A 4 73.54 2.61 -13.51
CA LEU A 4 73.34 3.96 -14.08
C LEU A 4 72.01 4.23 -14.84
N GLU A 5 71.36 5.38 -14.93
CA GLU A 5 71.53 6.84 -14.73
C GLU A 5 70.09 7.41 -14.58
N ASP A 6 69.77 8.45 -13.79
CA ASP A 6 69.97 9.89 -13.96
C ASP A 6 68.91 10.64 -14.82
N GLU A 7 68.50 11.78 -14.27
CA GLU A 7 67.84 13.00 -14.82
C GLU A 7 66.47 13.03 -15.53
N GLY A 8 65.62 13.94 -15.03
CA GLY A 8 65.09 15.06 -15.84
C GLY A 8 63.64 15.00 -16.33
N GLY A 9 62.78 15.89 -15.84
CA GLY A 9 61.51 16.22 -16.52
C GLY A 9 60.46 16.92 -15.67
N SER A 10 60.56 18.25 -15.55
CA SER A 10 59.45 19.10 -15.13
C SER A 10 58.34 19.12 -16.19
N CYS A 11 57.07 19.10 -15.78
CA CYS A 11 56.02 19.93 -16.40
C CYS A 11 54.77 19.95 -15.52
N THR A 12 54.30 21.17 -15.33
CA THR A 12 53.07 21.67 -14.68
C THR A 12 51.79 20.94 -15.09
N GLU A 13 50.87 20.75 -14.14
CA GLU A 13 49.44 21.03 -14.34
C GLU A 13 48.68 21.07 -13.01
N ASP A 14 47.73 22.00 -12.98
CA ASP A 14 47.15 22.65 -11.81
C ASP A 14 46.10 21.84 -11.04
N ASP A 15 45.99 22.20 -9.76
CA ASP A 15 44.94 21.85 -8.81
C ASP A 15 43.52 22.05 -9.36
N ASN A 16 42.73 20.97 -9.42
CA ASN A 16 41.27 21.09 -9.44
C ASN A 16 40.57 19.90 -8.77
N MET A 17 40.60 19.87 -7.44
CA MET A 17 39.75 19.00 -6.62
C MET A 17 39.02 19.87 -5.59
N GLY A 18 37.88 20.43 -6.00
CA GLY A 18 37.06 21.31 -5.18
C GLY A 18 35.56 20.95 -5.24
N HIS A 19 35.06 20.50 -4.07
CA HIS A 19 33.70 20.66 -3.56
C HIS A 19 32.57 19.73 -4.04
N GLY A 20 32.23 18.77 -3.16
CA GLY A 20 31.02 17.97 -3.27
C GLY A 20 30.42 17.47 -1.95
N THR A 21 30.56 18.17 -0.82
CA THR A 21 29.93 17.75 0.46
C THR A 21 29.35 18.87 1.33
N ASN A 22 29.44 20.13 0.90
CA ASN A 22 29.23 21.27 1.80
C ASN A 22 27.79 21.85 1.80
N ARG A 23 26.80 21.13 1.26
CA ARG A 23 25.43 21.67 1.06
C ARG A 23 24.40 21.18 2.08
N GLU A 24 24.54 19.95 2.59
CA GLU A 24 23.66 19.43 3.65
C GLU A 24 24.04 19.99 5.03
N GLU A 25 25.33 20.12 5.31
CA GLU A 25 25.85 20.66 6.58
C GLU A 25 25.47 22.14 6.75
N LYS A 26 25.66 22.95 5.70
CA LYS A 26 25.21 24.36 5.67
C LYS A 26 23.69 24.52 5.79
N LEU A 27 22.91 23.53 5.36
CA LEU A 27 21.45 23.56 5.48
C LEU A 27 20.99 23.28 6.92
N MET A 28 21.67 22.37 7.62
CA MET A 28 21.40 22.05 9.03
C MET A 28 21.80 23.20 9.96
N ASP A 29 22.88 23.92 9.64
CA ASP A 29 23.29 25.11 10.39
C ASP A 29 22.36 26.31 10.16
N ALA A 30 21.87 26.53 8.93
CA ALA A 30 20.87 27.56 8.65
C ALA A 30 19.51 27.29 9.35
N VAL A 31 19.16 26.01 9.55
CA VAL A 31 17.97 25.61 10.32
C VAL A 31 18.17 25.82 11.83
N ARG A 32 19.39 25.64 12.35
CA ARG A 32 19.73 25.98 13.75
C ARG A 32 19.67 27.49 13.99
N GLU A 33 20.17 28.30 13.06
CA GLU A 33 20.26 29.76 13.21
C GLU A 33 18.88 30.45 13.19
N ASN A 34 17.92 29.92 12.41
CA ASN A 34 16.58 30.49 12.31
C ASN A 34 15.68 30.18 13.53
N MET A 35 16.08 29.24 14.39
CA MET A 35 15.38 28.89 15.63
C MET A 35 15.76 29.76 16.84
N GLY A 36 16.62 30.79 16.67
CA GLY A 36 17.16 31.63 17.74
C GLY A 36 16.67 33.09 17.81
N ARG A 37 15.68 33.52 17.00
CA ARG A 37 15.21 34.92 17.05
C ARG A 37 13.98 35.09 17.96
N ASP A 38 14.24 35.66 19.14
CA ASP A 38 13.26 36.07 20.15
C ASP A 38 12.30 37.17 19.65
N HIS A 39 11.00 36.96 19.89
CA HIS A 39 9.98 38.01 19.75
C HIS A 39 9.97 38.90 21.00
N ARG A 40 10.36 40.17 20.83
CA ARG A 40 10.14 41.24 21.82
C ARG A 40 8.63 41.43 22.06
N VAL A 41 8.22 41.24 23.31
CA VAL A 41 6.87 41.53 23.82
C VAL A 41 6.71 43.04 24.06
N PRO A 42 5.58 43.69 23.70
CA PRO A 42 5.34 45.07 24.07
C PRO A 42 4.85 45.19 25.53
N ARG A 43 5.42 46.16 26.26
CA ARG A 43 4.98 46.60 27.60
C ARG A 43 3.54 47.11 27.56
N VAL A 44 2.68 46.57 28.44
CA VAL A 44 1.34 47.11 28.73
C VAL A 44 1.44 48.11 29.89
N ALA A 45 0.96 49.33 29.66
CA ALA A 45 0.84 50.38 30.65
C ALA A 45 -0.43 50.18 31.50
N THR A 46 -0.28 50.29 32.82
CA THR A 46 -1.36 50.33 33.81
C THR A 46 -1.94 51.75 33.90
N THR A 47 -3.24 51.91 33.64
CA THR A 47 -4.00 53.11 33.99
C THR A 47 -5.22 52.76 34.84
N THR A 48 -5.31 53.48 35.95
CA THR A 48 -6.33 53.51 36.99
C THR A 48 -7.72 53.94 36.49
N ARG A 49 -8.77 53.30 37.01
CA ARG A 49 -10.19 53.66 36.85
C ARG A 49 -10.58 54.85 37.74
N PRO A 50 -11.58 55.64 37.33
CA PRO A 50 -12.58 56.15 38.26
C PRO A 50 -14.00 55.67 37.90
N HIS A 51 -14.83 55.60 38.94
CA HIS A 51 -16.24 55.22 38.90
C HIS A 51 -17.10 56.24 38.13
N GLY A 52 -17.99 55.74 37.28
CA GLY A 52 -18.98 56.54 36.57
C GLY A 52 -20.09 55.67 35.98
N THR A 53 -21.32 56.14 36.16
CA THR A 53 -22.64 55.54 35.95
C THR A 53 -22.89 54.96 34.55
N VAL A 54 -23.59 53.82 34.48
CA VAL A 54 -23.92 53.07 33.25
C VAL A 54 -25.13 53.69 32.53
N PRO A 55 -25.05 54.04 31.22
CA PRO A 55 -26.21 54.30 30.41
C PRO A 55 -26.64 53.05 29.61
N THR A 56 -27.94 52.81 29.55
CA THR A 56 -28.67 51.67 28.98
C THR A 56 -28.55 51.51 27.45
N GLN A 57 -27.55 52.14 26.82
CA GLN A 57 -27.30 52.08 25.37
C GLN A 57 -26.25 51.01 24.97
N ALA A 58 -25.51 50.47 25.93
CA ALA A 58 -24.46 49.46 25.68
C ALA A 58 -25.00 48.05 25.36
N TYR A 59 -26.26 47.75 25.67
CA TYR A 59 -26.82 46.40 25.51
C TYR A 59 -27.21 46.06 24.06
N VAL A 60 -27.49 47.07 23.23
CA VAL A 60 -27.84 46.88 21.81
C VAL A 60 -26.58 46.69 20.95
N SER A 61 -25.47 47.38 21.26
CA SER A 61 -24.20 47.22 20.55
C SER A 61 -23.50 45.88 20.82
N ALA A 62 -23.63 45.32 22.03
CA ALA A 62 -23.03 44.02 22.36
C ALA A 62 -23.70 42.85 21.63
N ARG A 63 -25.03 42.90 21.43
CA ARG A 63 -25.76 41.90 20.61
C ARG A 63 -25.37 41.98 19.13
N GLY A 64 -25.22 43.18 18.58
CA GLY A 64 -24.77 43.37 17.20
C GLY A 64 -23.32 42.91 16.95
N ALA A 65 -22.43 43.03 17.94
CA ALA A 65 -21.06 42.51 17.84
C ALA A 65 -20.99 40.99 17.95
N SER A 66 -21.83 40.38 18.79
CA SER A 66 -21.92 38.91 18.93
C SER A 66 -22.50 38.25 17.67
N ALA A 67 -23.57 38.83 17.10
CA ALA A 67 -24.17 38.35 15.86
C ALA A 67 -23.17 38.38 14.69
N ARG A 68 -22.44 39.50 14.51
CA ARG A 68 -21.41 39.63 13.47
C ARG A 68 -20.26 38.63 13.61
N ARG A 69 -19.85 38.28 14.84
CA ARG A 69 -18.84 37.24 15.08
C ARG A 69 -19.36 35.85 14.73
N GLN A 70 -20.61 35.54 15.07
CA GLN A 70 -21.22 34.26 14.69
C GLN A 70 -21.39 34.13 13.17
N GLU A 71 -21.77 35.21 12.50
CA GLU A 71 -21.93 35.24 11.05
C GLU A 71 -20.59 35.11 10.32
N SER A 72 -19.54 35.80 10.79
CA SER A 72 -18.18 35.64 10.29
C SER A 72 -17.63 34.22 10.49
N ALA A 73 -17.93 33.58 11.62
CA ALA A 73 -17.52 32.20 11.89
C ALA A 73 -18.25 31.20 10.97
N ARG A 74 -19.55 31.41 10.72
CA ARG A 74 -20.33 30.60 9.77
C ARG A 74 -19.82 30.75 8.34
N ALA A 75 -19.55 31.97 7.89
CA ALA A 75 -19.00 32.22 6.56
C ALA A 75 -17.63 31.55 6.36
N THR A 76 -16.79 31.56 7.40
CA THR A 76 -15.47 30.88 7.37
C THR A 76 -15.64 29.36 7.26
N ALA A 77 -16.51 28.76 8.08
CA ALA A 77 -16.78 27.33 8.06
C ALA A 77 -17.41 26.87 6.73
N GLU A 78 -18.29 27.68 6.14
CA GLU A 78 -18.92 27.41 4.85
C GLU A 78 -17.90 27.46 3.71
N MET A 79 -16.98 28.44 3.74
CA MET A 79 -15.88 28.56 2.78
C MET A 79 -14.91 27.36 2.87
N GLU A 80 -14.54 26.94 4.07
CA GLU A 80 -13.71 25.74 4.29
C GLU A 80 -14.40 24.47 3.76
N HIS A 81 -15.70 24.32 4.01
CA HIS A 81 -16.47 23.19 3.51
C HIS A 81 -16.58 23.17 1.98
N LEU A 82 -16.76 24.34 1.33
CA LEU A 82 -16.75 24.50 -0.12
C LEU A 82 -15.38 24.19 -0.73
N GLN A 83 -14.29 24.66 -0.12
CA GLN A 83 -12.93 24.34 -0.55
C GLN A 83 -12.65 22.83 -0.42
N LYS A 84 -13.11 22.19 0.66
CA LYS A 84 -13.01 20.73 0.83
C LYS A 84 -13.79 19.97 -0.24
N LYS A 85 -15.02 20.40 -0.57
CA LYS A 85 -15.81 19.82 -1.67
C LYS A 85 -15.13 20.00 -3.03
N GLN A 86 -14.54 21.16 -3.30
CA GLN A 86 -13.81 21.41 -4.54
C GLN A 86 -12.52 20.58 -4.63
N ARG A 87 -11.81 20.39 -3.51
CA ARG A 87 -10.63 19.50 -3.44
C ARG A 87 -10.98 18.04 -3.70
N MET A 88 -12.07 17.54 -3.11
CA MET A 88 -12.56 16.17 -3.35
C MET A 88 -13.02 15.98 -4.81
N LYS A 89 -13.71 16.97 -5.39
CA LYS A 89 -14.07 16.93 -6.83
C LYS A 89 -12.84 16.95 -7.74
N LYS A 90 -11.79 17.72 -7.39
CA LYS A 90 -10.52 17.71 -8.12
C LYS A 90 -9.81 16.35 -8.01
N MET A 91 -9.73 15.74 -6.82
CA MET A 91 -9.16 14.39 -6.68
C MET A 91 -9.91 13.32 -7.49
N SER A 92 -11.24 13.43 -7.57
CA SER A 92 -12.07 12.51 -8.37
C SER A 92 -11.92 12.72 -9.87
N SER A 93 -11.81 13.97 -10.33
CA SER A 93 -11.70 14.33 -11.76
C SER A 93 -10.29 14.16 -12.34
N TYR A 94 -9.22 14.29 -11.53
CA TYR A 94 -7.84 14.24 -12.03
C TYR A 94 -7.36 12.84 -12.44
N ARG A 95 -8.00 11.76 -11.95
CA ARG A 95 -7.62 10.38 -12.31
C ARG A 95 -8.36 9.81 -13.52
N GLU A 96 -9.46 10.42 -13.97
CA GLU A 96 -10.15 10.04 -15.20
C GLU A 96 -9.49 10.62 -16.47
N ILE A 97 -8.77 11.75 -16.35
CA ILE A 97 -8.29 12.50 -17.52
C ILE A 97 -6.98 11.92 -18.11
N ARG A 98 -6.13 11.23 -17.34
CA ARG A 98 -4.83 10.73 -17.84
C ARG A 98 -4.87 9.39 -18.59
N TYR A 99 -5.98 8.67 -18.56
CA TYR A 99 -6.12 7.36 -19.23
C TYR A 99 -7.10 7.38 -20.42
N GLY A 100 -7.58 8.56 -20.83
CA GLY A 100 -8.61 8.72 -21.87
C GLY A 100 -8.17 9.33 -23.21
N GLN A 101 -6.89 9.65 -23.43
CA GLN A 101 -6.45 10.22 -24.71
C GLN A 101 -5.14 9.58 -25.21
N VAL A 102 -5.29 8.56 -26.06
CA VAL A 102 -4.27 8.22 -27.06
C VAL A 102 -4.77 8.69 -28.43
N SER A 103 -3.97 9.57 -29.02
CA SER A 103 -4.16 10.28 -30.27
C SER A 103 -4.30 9.33 -31.48
N SER A 104 -5.41 9.43 -32.20
CA SER A 104 -5.56 8.83 -33.53
C SER A 104 -5.02 9.79 -34.61
N ARG A 105 -3.78 9.60 -35.04
CA ARG A 105 -3.33 10.02 -36.37
C ARG A 105 -3.26 8.78 -37.25
N VAL A 106 -4.33 8.56 -38.03
CA VAL A 106 -4.37 7.56 -39.10
C VAL A 106 -3.92 8.24 -40.39
N VAL A 107 -2.81 7.78 -40.95
CA VAL A 107 -2.39 8.06 -42.34
C VAL A 107 -3.11 7.05 -43.22
N GLY A 108 -3.83 7.55 -44.23
CA GLY A 108 -4.57 6.73 -45.19
C GLY A 108 -3.71 6.20 -46.34
N GLY A 109 -4.16 5.10 -46.95
CA GLY A 109 -3.67 4.58 -48.23
C GLY A 109 -4.09 3.13 -48.50
N PRO A 110 -4.31 2.70 -49.77
CA PRO A 110 -5.59 2.11 -50.16
C PRO A 110 -5.57 0.74 -50.87
N ASN A 111 -6.78 0.14 -50.94
CA ASN A 111 -7.36 -0.72 -51.99
C ASN A 111 -6.74 -2.07 -52.42
N GLY A 112 -7.62 -3.09 -52.50
CA GLY A 112 -7.46 -4.28 -53.35
C GLY A 112 -8.46 -5.40 -53.03
N PRO A 113 -9.37 -5.79 -53.96
CA PRO A 113 -10.39 -6.83 -53.76
C PRO A 113 -9.90 -8.21 -54.27
N ASP A 114 -10.44 -9.33 -53.78
CA ASP A 114 -11.21 -10.27 -54.61
C ASP A 114 -11.64 -11.59 -53.91
N SER A 115 -12.70 -12.14 -54.47
CA SER A 115 -13.03 -13.57 -54.65
C SER A 115 -13.81 -14.36 -53.59
N ALA A 116 -14.87 -14.97 -54.13
CA ALA A 116 -15.88 -15.80 -53.52
C ALA A 116 -15.46 -17.27 -53.37
N ARG A 117 -16.13 -17.99 -52.47
CA ARG A 117 -16.51 -19.42 -52.63
C ARG A 117 -17.63 -19.81 -51.66
N ARG A 118 -18.75 -20.30 -52.21
CA ARG A 118 -19.76 -21.10 -51.49
C ARG A 118 -19.24 -22.54 -51.32
N PRO A 119 -19.72 -23.28 -50.29
CA PRO A 119 -20.50 -24.46 -50.66
C PRO A 119 -21.73 -24.74 -49.78
N ASP A 120 -22.42 -25.76 -50.27
CA ASP A 120 -23.77 -26.26 -50.07
C ASP A 120 -24.27 -26.62 -48.67
N SER A 121 -25.59 -26.57 -48.58
CA SER A 121 -26.46 -26.91 -47.47
C SER A 121 -26.91 -28.37 -47.49
N SER A 122 -26.92 -29.06 -46.35
CA SER A 122 -27.99 -30.04 -45.99
C SER A 122 -27.84 -30.62 -44.58
N ARG A 123 -28.35 -29.91 -43.56
CA ARG A 123 -28.97 -30.44 -42.32
C ARG A 123 -29.20 -29.29 -41.33
N ALA A 124 -30.33 -28.58 -41.45
CA ALA A 124 -30.74 -27.58 -40.45
C ALA A 124 -32.26 -27.35 -40.54
N GLY A 125 -33.06 -28.34 -40.15
CA GLY A 125 -34.53 -28.22 -40.13
C GLY A 125 -35.07 -27.49 -38.90
N ASP A 126 -34.47 -27.70 -37.72
CA ASP A 126 -35.13 -27.30 -36.46
C ASP A 126 -34.53 -26.08 -35.76
N THR A 127 -33.26 -25.73 -36.02
CA THR A 127 -32.58 -24.59 -35.38
C THR A 127 -32.86 -23.25 -36.07
N ALA A 128 -33.12 -23.25 -37.37
CA ALA A 128 -33.40 -22.04 -38.15
C ALA A 128 -34.78 -21.43 -37.80
N SER A 129 -35.77 -22.28 -37.48
CA SER A 129 -37.14 -21.87 -37.14
C SER A 129 -37.20 -21.07 -35.83
N VAL A 130 -36.48 -21.52 -34.79
CA VAL A 130 -36.42 -20.86 -33.47
C VAL A 130 -35.69 -19.51 -33.55
N ALA A 131 -34.56 -19.47 -34.26
CA ALA A 131 -33.76 -18.24 -34.39
C ALA A 131 -34.46 -17.17 -35.25
N SER A 132 -35.21 -17.59 -36.28
CA SER A 132 -36.04 -16.71 -37.10
C SER A 132 -37.25 -16.16 -36.34
N ALA A 133 -37.90 -16.97 -35.49
CA ALA A 133 -38.99 -16.53 -34.62
C ALA A 133 -38.54 -15.44 -33.60
N ILE A 134 -37.30 -15.53 -33.11
CA ILE A 134 -36.70 -14.53 -32.21
C ILE A 134 -36.42 -13.21 -32.96
N ALA A 135 -35.99 -13.28 -34.22
CA ALA A 135 -35.64 -12.12 -35.05
C ALA A 135 -36.85 -11.34 -35.58
N SER A 136 -37.95 -12.05 -35.86
CA SER A 136 -39.08 -11.53 -36.65
C SER A 136 -40.06 -10.66 -35.84
N GLY A 137 -39.87 -10.56 -34.52
CA GLY A 137 -40.73 -9.75 -33.64
C GLY A 137 -40.46 -8.25 -33.79
N ARG A 138 -41.06 -7.61 -34.81
CA ARG A 138 -41.09 -6.16 -35.08
C ARG A 138 -41.00 -5.32 -33.79
N LEU A 139 -39.86 -4.65 -33.58
CA LEU A 139 -39.72 -3.57 -32.61
C LEU A 139 -38.80 -2.47 -33.20
N ALA A 140 -39.35 -1.73 -34.16
CA ALA A 140 -38.85 -0.43 -34.54
C ALA A 140 -40.05 0.51 -34.67
N ARG A 141 -40.47 1.08 -33.54
CA ARG A 141 -40.96 2.46 -33.37
C ARG A 141 -41.55 2.63 -31.95
N GLN A 142 -41.13 3.73 -31.33
CA GLN A 142 -41.61 4.30 -30.07
C GLN A 142 -41.32 3.56 -28.77
N THR A 143 -40.18 3.90 -28.13
CA THR A 143 -40.15 4.19 -26.69
C THR A 143 -38.90 4.98 -26.31
N THR A 144 -39.12 6.05 -25.56
CA THR A 144 -38.13 7.00 -25.04
C THR A 144 -37.38 6.43 -23.84
N ARG A 145 -36.05 6.62 -23.81
CA ARG A 145 -35.13 6.56 -22.64
C ARG A 145 -35.40 5.45 -21.59
N SER A 146 -34.86 4.26 -21.82
CA SER A 146 -34.30 3.40 -20.76
C SER A 146 -33.29 2.42 -21.39
N THR A 147 -32.24 2.09 -20.64
CA THR A 147 -31.05 1.26 -20.95
C THR A 147 -31.16 0.32 -22.18
N LEU A 148 -30.50 0.68 -23.29
CA LEU A 148 -30.39 -0.17 -24.49
C LEU A 148 -29.40 -1.33 -24.24
N ILE A 149 -29.91 -2.47 -23.79
CA ILE A 149 -29.22 -3.75 -23.96
C ILE A 149 -29.36 -4.12 -25.44
N LYS A 150 -28.25 -4.08 -26.19
CA LYS A 150 -28.24 -4.49 -27.59
C LYS A 150 -28.56 -6.00 -27.66
N ALA A 151 -29.70 -6.35 -28.26
CA ALA A 151 -30.08 -7.75 -28.41
C ALA A 151 -29.06 -8.49 -29.29
N PRO A 152 -28.68 -9.73 -28.94
CA PRO A 152 -27.80 -10.54 -29.75
C PRO A 152 -28.45 -10.84 -31.09
N SER A 153 -27.65 -10.80 -32.15
CA SER A 153 -28.05 -11.15 -33.50
C SER A 153 -28.43 -12.64 -33.59
N VAL A 154 -29.24 -12.96 -34.58
CA VAL A 154 -29.66 -14.34 -34.90
C VAL A 154 -28.44 -15.25 -35.10
N ALA A 155 -27.40 -14.73 -35.75
CA ALA A 155 -26.14 -15.44 -35.97
C ALA A 155 -25.43 -15.74 -34.63
N GLU A 156 -25.37 -14.79 -33.70
CA GLU A 156 -24.76 -15.01 -32.38
C GLU A 156 -25.52 -16.07 -31.57
N ILE A 157 -26.84 -16.07 -31.63
CA ILE A 157 -27.67 -17.09 -30.97
C ILE A 157 -27.44 -18.46 -31.61
N GLN A 158 -27.50 -18.56 -32.95
CA GLN A 158 -27.29 -19.80 -33.70
C GLN A 158 -25.92 -20.41 -33.45
N GLU A 159 -24.89 -19.57 -33.42
CA GLU A 159 -23.50 -19.96 -33.20
C GLU A 159 -23.28 -20.33 -31.71
N ALA A 160 -23.98 -19.70 -30.76
CA ALA A 160 -23.92 -20.08 -29.34
C ALA A 160 -24.55 -21.47 -29.06
N ILE A 161 -25.58 -21.86 -29.82
CA ILE A 161 -26.32 -23.11 -29.61
C ILE A 161 -25.91 -24.26 -30.54
N LYS A 162 -25.06 -23.99 -31.54
CA LYS A 162 -24.72 -24.89 -32.66
C LYS A 162 -24.38 -26.32 -32.27
N ASP A 163 -23.70 -26.51 -31.14
CA ASP A 163 -23.32 -27.83 -30.61
C ASP A 163 -23.73 -28.04 -29.14
N ARG A 164 -24.75 -27.29 -28.67
CA ARG A 164 -25.15 -27.26 -27.25
C ARG A 164 -26.66 -27.49 -27.09
N PRO A 165 -27.15 -28.74 -27.27
CA PRO A 165 -28.58 -29.05 -27.26
C PRO A 165 -29.28 -28.79 -25.92
N TYR A 166 -28.54 -28.61 -24.82
CA TYR A 166 -29.12 -28.20 -23.53
C TYR A 166 -29.48 -26.70 -23.51
N LEU A 167 -28.71 -25.84 -24.19
CA LEU A 167 -29.00 -24.40 -24.29
C LEU A 167 -30.20 -24.15 -25.18
N THR A 168 -30.33 -24.89 -26.27
CA THR A 168 -31.53 -24.86 -27.11
C THR A 168 -32.77 -25.16 -26.28
N ARG A 169 -32.70 -26.17 -25.40
CA ARG A 169 -33.82 -26.53 -24.50
C ARG A 169 -34.10 -25.45 -23.45
N GLN A 170 -33.06 -24.84 -22.85
CA GLN A 170 -33.23 -23.74 -21.90
C GLN A 170 -33.84 -22.49 -22.55
N ILE A 171 -33.34 -22.08 -23.72
CA ILE A 171 -33.88 -20.93 -24.46
C ILE A 171 -35.32 -21.19 -24.91
N GLN A 172 -35.64 -22.42 -25.33
CA GLN A 172 -37.01 -22.81 -25.66
C GLN A 172 -37.93 -22.82 -24.42
N ALA A 173 -37.43 -23.27 -23.27
CA ALA A 173 -38.19 -23.25 -22.02
C ALA A 173 -38.50 -21.81 -21.59
N LEU A 174 -37.52 -20.91 -21.64
CA LEU A 174 -37.73 -19.47 -21.41
C LEU A 174 -38.76 -18.89 -22.38
N HIS A 175 -38.75 -19.31 -23.65
CA HIS A 175 -39.71 -18.80 -24.62
C HIS A 175 -41.16 -19.25 -24.34
N ARG A 176 -41.32 -20.45 -23.77
CA ARG A 176 -42.62 -21.05 -23.43
C ARG A 176 -43.15 -20.63 -22.06
N ASP A 177 -42.34 -19.93 -21.26
CA ASP A 177 -42.76 -19.42 -19.95
C ASP A 177 -43.80 -18.30 -20.13
N PRO A 178 -45.06 -18.51 -19.70
CA PRO A 178 -46.13 -17.53 -19.84
C PRO A 178 -46.00 -16.37 -18.84
N ASP A 179 -45.26 -16.55 -17.74
CA ASP A 179 -45.15 -15.59 -16.65
C ASP A 179 -43.99 -14.61 -16.86
N MET A 180 -43.07 -14.90 -17.78
CA MET A 180 -41.96 -14.01 -18.11
C MET A 180 -42.32 -12.96 -19.16
N SER A 181 -42.06 -11.70 -18.84
CA SER A 181 -42.16 -10.61 -19.82
C SER A 181 -41.16 -10.80 -20.96
N ARG A 182 -41.45 -10.21 -22.13
CA ARG A 182 -40.55 -10.27 -23.30
C ARG A 182 -39.15 -9.73 -22.98
N GLU A 183 -39.08 -8.70 -22.14
CA GLU A 183 -37.82 -8.07 -21.74
C GLU A 183 -37.02 -8.94 -20.76
N GLN A 184 -37.69 -9.57 -19.80
CA GLN A 184 -37.06 -10.54 -18.90
C GLN A 184 -36.50 -11.75 -19.67
N ARG A 185 -37.25 -12.25 -20.67
CA ARG A 185 -36.78 -13.35 -21.54
C ARG A 185 -35.53 -12.95 -22.31
N LEU A 186 -35.47 -11.74 -22.85
CA LEU A 186 -34.30 -11.23 -23.56
C LEU A 186 -33.09 -11.07 -22.63
N GLN A 187 -33.28 -10.53 -21.42
CA GLN A 187 -32.21 -10.38 -20.44
C GLN A 187 -31.64 -11.74 -20.03
N GLU A 188 -32.50 -12.74 -19.83
CA GLU A 188 -32.09 -14.07 -19.42
C GLU A 188 -31.40 -14.86 -20.54
N ILE A 189 -31.87 -14.72 -21.79
CA ILE A 189 -31.18 -15.28 -22.96
C ILE A 189 -29.78 -14.65 -23.12
N VAL A 190 -29.66 -13.33 -22.93
CA VAL A 190 -28.36 -12.63 -22.96
C VAL A 190 -27.44 -13.12 -21.84
N ARG A 191 -27.98 -13.34 -20.63
CA ARG A 191 -27.22 -13.91 -19.50
C ARG A 191 -26.67 -15.29 -19.86
N ILE A 192 -27.54 -16.19 -20.33
CA ILE A 192 -27.17 -17.56 -20.72
C ILE A 192 -26.12 -17.57 -21.82
N ILE A 193 -26.25 -16.72 -22.85
CA ILE A 193 -25.27 -16.65 -23.94
C ILE A 193 -23.91 -16.14 -23.44
N ARG A 194 -23.91 -15.16 -22.52
CA ARG A 194 -22.68 -14.61 -21.93
C ARG A 194 -21.95 -15.60 -21.02
N GLU A 195 -22.69 -16.45 -20.29
CA GLU A 195 -22.11 -17.49 -19.43
C GLU A 195 -21.41 -18.61 -20.22
N VAL A 196 -21.80 -18.81 -21.48
CA VAL A 196 -21.33 -19.93 -22.32
C VAL A 196 -20.14 -19.56 -23.21
N ARG A 197 -19.92 -18.27 -23.51
CA ARG A 197 -18.81 -17.79 -24.34
C ARG A 197 -17.95 -16.74 -23.59
N PRO A 198 -17.06 -17.14 -22.66
CA PRO A 198 -16.03 -16.23 -22.20
C PRO A 198 -14.97 -15.94 -23.29
N ASP A 199 -14.68 -16.89 -24.20
CA ASP A 199 -13.40 -16.84 -24.97
C ASP A 199 -13.49 -16.65 -26.50
N THR A 200 -14.66 -16.45 -27.12
CA THR A 200 -14.78 -16.45 -28.61
C THR A 200 -15.49 -15.26 -29.26
N LEU A 201 -15.62 -14.15 -28.56
CA LEU A 201 -15.68 -12.87 -29.27
C LEU A 201 -14.23 -12.38 -29.36
N HIS A 202 -13.72 -12.13 -30.55
CA HIS A 202 -12.66 -11.14 -30.74
C HIS A 202 -13.24 -9.78 -30.34
N THR A 203 -13.45 -9.59 -29.04
CA THR A 203 -13.48 -8.26 -28.46
C THR A 203 -12.07 -7.74 -28.62
N GLU A 204 -11.94 -6.58 -29.26
CA GLU A 204 -10.80 -5.70 -29.02
C GLU A 204 -10.41 -5.84 -27.53
N PRO A 205 -9.14 -6.14 -27.20
CA PRO A 205 -8.75 -6.33 -25.81
C PRO A 205 -9.30 -5.17 -25.01
N THR A 206 -9.95 -5.49 -23.89
CA THR A 206 -10.55 -4.49 -23.02
C THR A 206 -9.51 -3.42 -22.72
N ALA A 207 -9.92 -2.19 -22.39
CA ALA A 207 -8.96 -1.17 -21.99
C ALA A 207 -8.02 -1.69 -20.88
N LEU A 208 -8.50 -2.62 -20.03
CA LEU A 208 -7.73 -3.34 -19.03
C LEU A 208 -6.70 -4.27 -19.66
N GLU A 209 -7.12 -5.14 -20.58
CA GLU A 209 -6.21 -6.04 -21.28
C GLU A 209 -5.21 -5.29 -22.16
N LYS A 210 -5.56 -4.12 -22.73
CA LYS A 210 -4.64 -3.27 -23.49
C LYS A 210 -3.60 -2.60 -22.60
N LEU A 211 -4.04 -2.07 -21.44
CA LEU A 211 -3.17 -1.47 -20.44
C LEU A 211 -2.26 -2.52 -19.79
N GLN A 212 -2.78 -3.72 -19.55
CA GLN A 212 -2.04 -4.86 -18.99
C GLN A 212 -1.20 -5.59 -20.05
N SER A 213 -1.60 -5.60 -21.33
CA SER A 213 -0.82 -6.18 -22.44
C SER A 213 0.38 -5.34 -22.83
N GLY A 214 0.42 -4.07 -22.43
CA GLY A 214 1.62 -3.24 -22.50
C GLY A 214 2.79 -3.84 -21.71
N TYR A 215 2.49 -4.71 -20.73
CA TYR A 215 3.46 -5.51 -20.00
C TYR A 215 3.45 -6.92 -20.57
N THR A 216 4.38 -7.17 -21.48
CA THR A 216 4.59 -8.50 -22.04
C THR A 216 5.26 -9.37 -20.98
N CYS A 217 4.48 -9.82 -19.99
CA CYS A 217 4.85 -10.97 -19.18
C CYS A 217 5.18 -12.10 -20.15
N THR A 218 6.42 -12.58 -20.10
CA THR A 218 6.94 -13.55 -21.05
C THR A 218 6.13 -14.85 -20.95
N ALA A 219 6.11 -15.66 -22.01
CA ALA A 219 5.42 -16.95 -21.96
C ALA A 219 5.88 -17.83 -20.75
N PRO A 220 7.19 -17.87 -20.41
CA PRO A 220 7.67 -18.48 -19.17
C PRO A 220 7.07 -17.86 -17.91
N GLN A 221 7.07 -16.54 -17.76
CA GLN A 221 6.51 -15.89 -16.57
C GLN A 221 5.01 -16.14 -16.40
N LYS A 222 4.25 -16.17 -17.50
CA LYS A 222 2.82 -16.55 -17.50
C LYS A 222 2.63 -18.00 -17.07
N ALA A 223 3.48 -18.90 -17.54
CA ALA A 223 3.44 -20.31 -17.15
C ALA A 223 3.78 -20.47 -15.66
N GLY A 224 4.82 -19.79 -15.19
CA GLY A 224 5.23 -19.75 -13.79
C GLY A 224 4.13 -19.25 -12.87
N ARG A 225 3.48 -18.14 -13.26
CA ARG A 225 2.31 -17.61 -12.55
C ARG A 225 1.20 -18.64 -12.45
N ARG A 226 0.83 -19.31 -13.56
CA ARG A 226 -0.22 -20.36 -13.54
C ARG A 226 0.15 -21.52 -12.61
N ALA A 227 1.41 -21.96 -12.62
CA ALA A 227 1.88 -23.03 -11.74
C ALA A 227 1.78 -22.63 -10.25
N ALA A 228 2.22 -21.42 -9.89
CA ALA A 228 2.10 -20.90 -8.53
C ALA A 228 0.64 -20.76 -8.07
N ILE A 229 -0.26 -20.33 -8.96
CA ILE A 229 -1.71 -20.27 -8.68
C ILE A 229 -2.25 -21.67 -8.36
N GLN A 230 -1.92 -22.68 -9.17
CA GLN A 230 -2.38 -24.05 -8.95
C GLN A 230 -1.86 -24.64 -7.63
N ASP A 231 -0.58 -24.42 -7.32
CA ASP A 231 0.02 -24.83 -6.06
C ASP A 231 -0.70 -24.17 -4.87
N GLN A 232 -0.96 -22.86 -4.97
CA GLN A 232 -1.62 -22.11 -3.92
C GLN A 232 -3.07 -22.55 -3.70
N VAL A 233 -3.84 -22.79 -4.77
CA VAL A 233 -5.21 -23.31 -4.66
C VAL A 233 -5.22 -24.66 -3.92
N ARG A 234 -4.28 -25.55 -4.24
CA ARG A 234 -4.11 -26.82 -3.53
C ARG A 234 -3.77 -26.59 -2.06
N ARG A 235 -2.80 -25.73 -1.74
CA ARG A 235 -2.40 -25.42 -0.35
C ARG A 235 -3.55 -24.86 0.47
N VAL A 236 -4.31 -23.91 -0.06
CA VAL A 236 -5.46 -23.32 0.64
C VAL A 236 -6.56 -24.35 0.86
N LYS A 237 -6.82 -25.23 -0.11
CA LYS A 237 -7.79 -26.32 0.05
C LYS A 237 -7.40 -27.25 1.20
N GLU A 238 -6.13 -27.63 1.30
CA GLU A 238 -5.63 -28.45 2.40
C GLU A 238 -5.66 -27.69 3.73
N ALA A 239 -5.20 -26.44 3.75
CA ALA A 239 -5.21 -25.59 4.93
C ALA A 239 -6.63 -25.42 5.51
N ASN A 240 -7.64 -25.26 4.66
CA ASN A 240 -9.03 -25.12 5.09
C ASN A 240 -9.56 -26.32 5.89
N LYS A 241 -8.96 -27.51 5.76
CA LYS A 241 -9.29 -28.67 6.61
C LYS A 241 -8.92 -28.45 8.07
N ALA A 242 -7.94 -27.60 8.34
CA ALA A 242 -7.46 -27.22 9.68
C ALA A 242 -7.94 -25.82 10.12
N ARG A 243 -9.00 -25.28 9.50
CA ARG A 243 -9.52 -23.95 9.81
C ARG A 243 -10.03 -23.87 11.25
N HIS A 244 -9.73 -22.75 11.90
CA HIS A 244 -10.28 -22.40 13.21
C HIS A 244 -11.19 -21.18 13.10
N SER A 245 -12.15 -21.08 14.02
CA SER A 245 -13.07 -19.94 14.11
C SER A 245 -12.52 -18.79 14.95
N GLN A 246 -11.52 -19.05 15.80
CA GLN A 246 -10.90 -18.07 16.69
C GLN A 246 -9.39 -18.30 16.81
N PRO A 247 -8.61 -17.26 17.18
CA PRO A 247 -7.19 -17.41 17.47
C PRO A 247 -6.96 -18.43 18.59
N GLN A 248 -5.97 -19.30 18.42
CA GLN A 248 -5.64 -20.33 19.42
C GLN A 248 -4.94 -19.78 20.66
N THR A 249 -4.36 -18.59 20.56
CA THR A 249 -3.63 -17.93 21.65
C THR A 249 -4.12 -16.49 21.80
N PRO A 250 -3.99 -15.88 23.00
CA PRO A 250 -4.34 -14.47 23.19
C PRO A 250 -3.37 -13.53 22.46
N HIS A 251 -2.28 -14.05 21.88
CA HIS A 251 -1.23 -13.28 21.23
C HIS A 251 -1.79 -12.35 20.14
N TRP A 252 -2.66 -12.86 19.26
CA TRP A 252 -3.30 -12.07 18.20
C TRP A 252 -4.03 -10.85 18.77
N ARG A 253 -4.88 -11.06 19.78
CA ARG A 253 -5.66 -9.98 20.43
C ARG A 253 -4.78 -9.00 21.18
N ASN A 254 -3.78 -9.51 21.93
CA ASN A 254 -2.91 -8.69 22.76
C ASN A 254 -2.04 -7.71 21.96
N HIS A 255 -1.84 -7.98 20.67
CA HIS A 255 -1.03 -7.17 19.77
C HIS A 255 -1.87 -6.52 18.66
N GLY A 256 -3.16 -6.28 18.89
CA GLY A 256 -3.99 -5.47 17.98
C GLY A 256 -4.48 -6.19 16.73
N GLY A 257 -4.50 -7.53 16.71
CA GLY A 257 -4.95 -8.31 15.56
C GLY A 257 -6.40 -7.99 15.11
N GLU A 258 -7.27 -7.56 16.01
CA GLU A 258 -8.63 -7.10 15.67
C GLU A 258 -8.61 -5.81 14.80
N ALA A 259 -7.59 -4.96 14.98
CA ALA A 259 -7.38 -3.82 14.10
C ALA A 259 -6.95 -4.26 12.70
N VAL A 260 -6.11 -5.30 12.59
CA VAL A 260 -5.76 -5.91 11.30
C VAL A 260 -7.01 -6.46 10.61
N GLU A 261 -7.88 -7.18 11.33
CA GLU A 261 -9.16 -7.69 10.78
C GLU A 261 -10.06 -6.58 10.24
N THR A 262 -10.09 -5.42 10.89
CA THR A 262 -10.82 -4.23 10.42
C THR A 262 -10.19 -3.67 9.15
N LEU A 263 -8.85 -3.57 9.10
CA LEU A 263 -8.16 -3.06 7.91
C LEU A 263 -8.36 -3.95 6.68
N LEU A 264 -8.55 -5.26 6.89
CA LEU A 264 -8.84 -6.23 5.83
C LEU A 264 -10.19 -6.00 5.11
N GLU A 265 -11.07 -5.14 5.65
CA GLU A 265 -12.31 -4.73 4.97
C GLU A 265 -12.05 -4.00 3.65
N SER A 266 -10.91 -3.31 3.54
CA SER A 266 -10.59 -2.44 2.40
C SER A 266 -9.26 -2.78 1.71
N VAL A 267 -8.49 -3.71 2.27
CA VAL A 267 -7.16 -4.09 1.81
C VAL A 267 -7.00 -5.60 1.92
N ASP A 268 -6.46 -6.27 0.90
CA ASP A 268 -6.07 -7.68 1.03
C ASP A 268 -4.57 -7.78 1.26
N LEU A 269 -4.15 -8.71 2.11
CA LEU A 269 -2.74 -9.10 2.19
C LEU A 269 -2.47 -10.22 1.18
N VAL A 270 -1.24 -10.32 0.69
CA VAL A 270 -0.81 -11.42 -0.18
C VAL A 270 -0.21 -12.53 0.66
N ASP A 271 -0.57 -13.78 0.38
CA ASP A 271 0.04 -14.93 1.06
C ASP A 271 1.53 -15.05 0.73
N ALA A 272 2.39 -14.99 1.75
CA ALA A 272 3.83 -15.16 1.59
C ALA A 272 4.23 -16.50 0.93
N ARG A 273 3.48 -17.59 1.14
CA ARG A 273 3.72 -18.89 0.49
C ARG A 273 3.46 -18.81 -1.01
N PHE A 274 2.44 -18.06 -1.42
CA PHE A 274 2.18 -17.79 -2.84
C PHE A 274 3.32 -16.98 -3.45
N LEU A 275 3.81 -15.94 -2.75
CA LEU A 275 4.93 -15.11 -3.24
C LEU A 275 6.22 -15.93 -3.42
N VAL A 276 6.55 -16.82 -2.47
CA VAL A 276 7.70 -17.73 -2.60
C VAL A 276 7.52 -18.67 -3.80
N SER A 277 6.37 -19.32 -3.92
CA SER A 277 6.05 -20.22 -5.05
C SER A 277 6.07 -19.47 -6.39
N LEU A 278 5.57 -18.23 -6.42
CA LEU A 278 5.56 -17.39 -7.61
C LEU A 278 6.98 -17.13 -8.13
N ASN A 279 7.91 -16.76 -7.25
CA ASN A 279 9.31 -16.57 -7.60
C ASN A 279 9.98 -17.87 -8.05
N GLU A 280 9.77 -18.97 -7.32
CA GLU A 280 10.36 -20.29 -7.64
C GLU A 280 9.93 -20.80 -9.02
N GLN A 281 8.71 -20.46 -9.44
CA GLN A 281 8.17 -20.81 -10.75
C GLN A 281 8.54 -19.79 -11.85
N GLY A 282 9.32 -18.74 -11.52
CA GLY A 282 9.73 -17.69 -12.46
C GLY A 282 8.57 -16.77 -12.88
N GLY A 283 7.51 -16.68 -12.08
CA GLY A 283 6.40 -15.76 -12.32
C GLY A 283 6.66 -14.37 -11.72
N THR A 284 5.88 -13.39 -12.17
CA THR A 284 5.94 -12.00 -11.67
C THR A 284 4.64 -11.62 -10.97
N LEU A 285 4.74 -10.68 -10.01
CA LEU A 285 3.64 -10.26 -9.15
C LEU A 285 2.45 -9.76 -9.98
N PRO A 286 1.27 -10.40 -9.92
CA PRO A 286 0.07 -9.85 -10.54
C PRO A 286 -0.49 -8.67 -9.73
N CYS A 287 -1.16 -7.74 -10.41
CA CYS A 287 -1.95 -6.71 -9.73
C CYS A 287 -3.13 -7.32 -8.98
N TRP A 288 -3.70 -6.58 -8.02
CA TRP A 288 -4.81 -7.06 -7.19
C TRP A 288 -6.00 -7.68 -7.95
N SER A 289 -6.38 -7.12 -9.10
CA SER A 289 -7.51 -7.62 -9.90
C SER A 289 -7.22 -8.93 -10.63
N THR A 290 -5.94 -9.27 -10.83
CA THR A 290 -5.51 -10.53 -11.46
C THR A 290 -4.88 -11.52 -10.48
N LEU A 291 -4.70 -11.11 -9.22
CA LEU A 291 -4.28 -11.97 -8.13
C LEU A 291 -5.42 -12.95 -7.78
N PRO A 292 -5.16 -14.28 -7.73
CA PRO A 292 -6.22 -15.25 -7.42
C PRO A 292 -6.69 -15.09 -5.97
N ASP A 293 -7.96 -15.39 -5.71
CA ASP A 293 -8.53 -15.31 -4.36
C ASP A 293 -7.80 -16.22 -3.36
N ALA A 294 -7.26 -17.36 -3.81
CA ALA A 294 -6.45 -18.24 -2.96
C ALA A 294 -5.13 -17.60 -2.49
N ALA A 295 -4.61 -16.58 -3.18
CA ALA A 295 -3.44 -15.82 -2.75
C ALA A 295 -3.80 -14.62 -1.87
N LYS A 296 -5.09 -14.24 -1.79
CA LYS A 296 -5.56 -13.12 -0.97
C LYS A 296 -5.85 -13.60 0.45
N ILE A 297 -5.28 -12.90 1.42
CA ILE A 297 -5.63 -12.98 2.83
C ILE A 297 -6.53 -11.79 3.14
N GLY A 298 -7.83 -12.07 3.26
CA GLY A 298 -8.87 -11.13 3.66
C GLY A 298 -9.59 -11.62 4.92
N GLN A 299 -10.76 -11.05 5.24
CA GLN A 299 -11.50 -11.40 6.46
C GLN A 299 -11.84 -12.90 6.58
N SER A 300 -12.13 -13.57 5.46
CA SER A 300 -12.49 -14.99 5.45
C SER A 300 -11.30 -15.93 5.69
N SER A 301 -10.08 -15.47 5.43
CA SER A 301 -8.83 -16.25 5.48
C SER A 301 -7.81 -15.73 6.50
N VAL A 302 -8.13 -14.68 7.27
CA VAL A 302 -7.28 -14.11 8.34
C VAL A 302 -6.84 -15.13 9.38
N TRP A 303 -7.62 -16.20 9.58
CA TRP A 303 -7.28 -17.30 10.49
C TRP A 303 -5.92 -17.95 10.19
N ARG A 304 -5.45 -17.84 8.95
CA ARG A 304 -4.12 -18.33 8.54
C ARG A 304 -2.97 -17.54 9.14
N LEU A 305 -3.24 -16.37 9.72
CA LEU A 305 -2.28 -15.55 10.45
C LEU A 305 -2.23 -15.91 11.96
N TRP A 306 -3.08 -16.78 12.46
CA TRP A 306 -3.14 -17.04 13.91
C TRP A 306 -2.08 -18.00 14.44
N GLY A 307 -1.34 -18.68 13.56
CA GLY A 307 -0.27 -19.61 13.93
C GLY A 307 1.12 -18.97 14.08
N TRP A 308 1.20 -17.66 14.29
CA TRP A 308 2.47 -16.98 14.51
C TRP A 308 3.02 -17.29 15.91
N THR A 309 4.24 -17.81 15.97
CA THR A 309 4.86 -18.25 17.24
C THR A 309 5.72 -17.17 17.89
N GLN A 310 5.99 -16.06 17.22
CA GLN A 310 6.87 -15.02 17.73
C GLN A 310 6.13 -14.04 18.63
N LYS A 311 6.65 -13.86 19.84
CA LYS A 311 6.12 -12.92 20.82
C LYS A 311 6.40 -11.48 20.36
N ALA A 312 5.53 -10.55 20.75
CA ALA A 312 5.64 -9.12 20.47
C ALA A 312 5.57 -8.69 18.98
N SER A 313 5.04 -9.50 18.07
CA SER A 313 4.72 -9.07 16.70
C SER A 313 3.55 -9.85 16.08
N LEU A 314 2.98 -9.37 14.98
CA LEU A 314 2.00 -10.07 14.15
C LEU A 314 2.67 -10.60 12.87
N PRO A 315 2.18 -11.69 12.25
CA PRO A 315 2.69 -12.22 10.99
C PRO A 315 2.21 -11.41 9.79
N VAL A 316 2.42 -10.10 9.83
CA VAL A 316 2.08 -9.17 8.76
C VAL A 316 3.34 -8.42 8.40
N LEU A 317 3.76 -8.51 7.13
CA LEU A 317 4.86 -7.76 6.56
C LEU A 317 4.29 -6.64 5.69
N VAL A 318 4.68 -5.41 5.96
CA VAL A 318 4.25 -4.21 5.26
C VAL A 318 5.42 -3.65 4.49
N LEU A 319 5.32 -3.61 3.16
CA LEU A 319 6.43 -3.20 2.30
C LEU A 319 6.37 -1.70 2.02
N SER A 320 7.39 -0.96 2.45
CA SER A 320 7.68 0.34 1.87
C SER A 320 8.69 0.13 0.74
N CYS A 321 8.18 0.05 -0.49
CA CYS A 321 8.98 -0.30 -1.66
C CYS A 321 8.89 0.78 -2.75
N PRO A 322 10.00 1.12 -3.41
CA PRO A 322 9.98 2.01 -4.54
C PRO A 322 9.40 1.30 -5.76
N TRP A 323 8.52 1.99 -6.49
CA TRP A 323 8.05 1.52 -7.78
C TRP A 323 9.14 1.70 -8.84
N LEU A 324 9.56 0.60 -9.48
CA LEU A 324 10.56 0.61 -10.55
C LEU A 324 10.00 1.15 -11.87
N ASP A 325 8.72 0.91 -12.14
CA ASP A 325 7.98 1.53 -13.24
C ASP A 325 6.78 2.35 -12.76
N GLY A 326 6.22 3.19 -13.64
CA GLY A 326 5.03 3.98 -13.30
C GLY A 326 3.76 3.16 -13.07
N ASP A 327 3.74 1.92 -13.55
CA ASP A 327 2.58 1.04 -13.64
C ASP A 327 2.76 -0.31 -12.92
N HIS A 328 4.00 -0.68 -12.61
CA HIS A 328 4.35 -1.92 -11.93
C HIS A 328 5.57 -1.70 -11.02
N PRO A 329 5.53 -2.14 -9.76
CA PRO A 329 6.65 -1.95 -8.86
C PRO A 329 7.86 -2.86 -9.12
N ASP A 330 7.73 -3.87 -10.00
CA ASP A 330 8.60 -5.06 -10.05
C ASP A 330 8.29 -5.93 -11.29
N ARG A 331 8.33 -5.36 -12.50
CA ARG A 331 7.81 -6.03 -13.71
C ARG A 331 8.49 -7.36 -14.04
N GLU A 332 9.73 -7.57 -13.59
CA GLU A 332 10.52 -8.77 -13.87
C GLU A 332 10.83 -9.63 -12.62
N GLY A 333 10.43 -9.19 -11.43
CA GLY A 333 10.44 -10.01 -10.21
C GLY A 333 11.71 -9.89 -9.35
N GLU A 334 12.59 -8.94 -9.62
CA GLU A 334 13.83 -8.74 -8.85
C GLU A 334 13.55 -8.36 -7.40
N MET A 335 12.56 -7.49 -7.17
CA MET A 335 12.19 -7.11 -5.81
C MET A 335 11.58 -8.30 -5.06
N LEU A 336 10.74 -9.09 -5.73
CA LEU A 336 10.22 -10.34 -5.18
C LEU A 336 11.36 -11.31 -4.85
N ALA A 337 12.36 -11.48 -5.73
CA ALA A 337 13.50 -12.36 -5.52
C ALA A 337 14.31 -11.97 -4.26
N LEU A 338 14.49 -10.67 -4.01
CA LEU A 338 15.14 -10.17 -2.78
C LEU A 338 14.35 -10.49 -1.51
N LEU A 339 13.02 -10.54 -1.59
CA LEU A 339 12.15 -10.82 -0.43
C LEU A 339 12.10 -12.32 -0.07
N VAL A 340 12.30 -13.22 -1.03
CA VAL A 340 12.10 -14.67 -0.85
C VAL A 340 12.89 -15.27 0.31
N PRO A 341 14.20 -14.99 0.50
CA PRO A 341 14.95 -15.54 1.64
C PRO A 341 14.36 -15.08 2.98
N LEU A 342 13.96 -13.81 3.09
CA LEU A 342 13.30 -13.26 4.27
C LEU A 342 11.95 -13.94 4.53
N LEU A 343 11.11 -14.06 3.49
CA LEU A 343 9.80 -14.69 3.60
C LEU A 343 9.90 -16.15 4.04
N ARG A 344 10.89 -16.91 3.54
CA ARG A 344 11.15 -18.30 3.96
C ARG A 344 11.47 -18.38 5.46
N VAL A 345 12.31 -17.48 5.97
CA VAL A 345 12.63 -17.44 7.40
C VAL A 345 11.39 -17.07 8.22
N MET A 346 10.59 -16.08 7.81
CA MET A 346 9.34 -15.78 8.51
C MET A 346 8.35 -16.95 8.50
N LEU A 347 8.22 -17.66 7.38
CA LEU A 347 7.35 -18.84 7.27
C LEU A 347 7.84 -20.01 8.13
N SER A 348 9.15 -20.13 8.39
CA SER A 348 9.72 -21.20 9.22
C SER A 348 9.29 -21.13 10.69
N VAL A 349 8.86 -19.96 11.15
CA VAL A 349 8.36 -19.75 12.52
C VAL A 349 6.82 -19.74 12.60
N CYS A 350 6.12 -20.06 11.52
CA CYS A 350 4.69 -20.36 11.58
C CYS A 350 4.47 -21.76 12.17
N GLY A 351 3.43 -21.93 12.99
CA GLY A 351 3.08 -23.19 13.66
C GLY A 351 2.48 -24.27 12.74
N GLY A 352 2.94 -24.38 11.50
CA GLY A 352 2.46 -25.36 10.51
C GLY A 352 2.25 -24.80 9.10
N GLU A 353 2.02 -25.71 8.15
CA GLU A 353 1.88 -25.38 6.71
C GLU A 353 0.58 -24.65 6.36
N HIS A 354 -0.48 -24.81 7.16
CA HIS A 354 -1.77 -24.14 6.98
C HIS A 354 -1.72 -22.66 7.32
N TYR A 355 -0.77 -22.26 8.17
CA TYR A 355 -0.51 -20.86 8.53
C TYR A 355 0.46 -20.18 7.57
N THR A 356 0.41 -18.85 7.54
CA THR A 356 1.26 -18.02 6.68
C THR A 356 1.54 -16.65 7.29
N VAL A 357 2.30 -15.84 6.55
CA VAL A 357 2.51 -14.41 6.74
C VAL A 357 1.72 -13.66 5.67
N GLY A 358 0.99 -12.62 6.07
CA GLY A 358 0.32 -11.72 5.15
C GLY A 358 1.26 -10.59 4.73
N VAL A 359 1.41 -10.35 3.44
CA VAL A 359 2.27 -9.29 2.90
C VAL A 359 1.40 -8.17 2.33
N LEU A 360 1.52 -6.96 2.87
CA LEU A 360 0.98 -5.76 2.26
C LEU A 360 1.95 -5.29 1.19
N TRP A 361 1.59 -5.51 -0.07
CA TRP A 361 2.27 -4.96 -1.23
C TRP A 361 1.21 -4.20 -2.02
N ASP A 362 1.20 -2.87 -1.91
CA ASP A 362 0.16 -1.96 -2.42
C ASP A 362 -0.42 -2.34 -3.80
N TYR A 363 0.44 -2.69 -4.77
CA TYR A 363 0.07 -3.14 -6.11
C TYR A 363 -0.84 -4.37 -6.14
N ALA A 364 -0.54 -5.35 -5.29
CA ALA A 364 -1.26 -6.62 -5.17
C ALA A 364 -2.32 -6.60 -4.04
N SER A 365 -2.29 -5.59 -3.18
CA SER A 365 -3.16 -5.43 -2.00
C SER A 365 -4.34 -4.48 -2.21
N LEU A 366 -4.25 -3.55 -3.16
CA LEU A 366 -5.29 -2.59 -3.49
C LEU A 366 -5.72 -2.72 -4.96
N PRO A 367 -7.00 -2.48 -5.28
CA PRO A 367 -7.44 -2.44 -6.68
C PRO A 367 -6.63 -1.42 -7.49
N GLN A 368 -6.09 -1.83 -8.65
CA GLN A 368 -5.29 -0.98 -9.54
C GLN A 368 -6.16 -0.26 -10.58
N PRO A 369 -5.65 0.75 -11.32
CA PRO A 369 -6.43 1.50 -12.31
C PRO A 369 -7.21 0.61 -13.30
N ILE A 370 -8.31 1.18 -13.82
CA ILE A 370 -9.46 0.47 -14.40
C ILE A 370 -10.17 -0.35 -13.32
N ARG A 371 -11.05 0.34 -12.60
CA ARG A 371 -11.80 -0.18 -11.45
C ARG A 371 -13.29 -0.12 -11.74
N SER A 372 -14.01 -1.16 -11.38
CA SER A 372 -15.45 -1.08 -11.14
C SER A 372 -15.76 -0.06 -10.03
N PRO A 373 -17.01 0.42 -9.91
CA PRO A 373 -17.39 1.33 -8.82
C PRO A 373 -17.10 0.77 -7.43
N ALA A 374 -17.29 -0.54 -7.22
CA ALA A 374 -17.01 -1.20 -5.95
C ALA A 374 -15.49 -1.25 -5.65
N GLU A 375 -14.67 -1.59 -6.65
CA GLU A 375 -13.21 -1.57 -6.53
C GLU A 375 -12.68 -0.16 -6.31
N HIS A 376 -13.30 0.86 -6.92
CA HIS A 376 -12.93 2.25 -6.69
C HIS A 376 -13.22 2.66 -5.25
N ALA A 377 -14.40 2.32 -4.71
CA ALA A 377 -14.73 2.58 -3.32
C ALA A 377 -13.76 1.87 -2.36
N ARG A 378 -13.46 0.59 -2.62
CA ARG A 378 -12.46 -0.19 -1.87
C ARG A 378 -11.08 0.45 -1.94
N PHE A 379 -10.63 0.87 -3.12
CA PHE A 379 -9.35 1.54 -3.31
C PHE A 379 -9.26 2.86 -2.51
N VAL A 380 -10.29 3.70 -2.56
CA VAL A 380 -10.32 4.98 -1.82
C VAL A 380 -10.23 4.73 -0.33
N GLU A 381 -11.00 3.77 0.19
CA GLU A 381 -10.99 3.42 1.61
C GLU A 381 -9.67 2.75 2.05
N GLY A 382 -9.14 1.84 1.22
CA GLY A 382 -7.85 1.19 1.46
C GLY A 382 -6.69 2.18 1.46
N LEU A 383 -6.68 3.14 0.52
CA LEU A 383 -5.69 4.20 0.50
C LEU A 383 -5.79 5.10 1.74
N ARG A 384 -7.02 5.42 2.18
CA ARG A 384 -7.27 6.21 3.40
C ARG A 384 -6.75 5.50 4.66
N THR A 385 -6.83 4.17 4.70
CA THR A 385 -6.37 3.38 5.85
C THR A 385 -4.90 2.94 5.74
N LEU A 386 -4.25 3.17 4.60
CA LEU A 386 -2.89 2.70 4.31
C LEU A 386 -1.87 3.10 5.38
N THR A 387 -1.91 4.34 5.87
CA THR A 387 -1.01 4.81 6.94
C THR A 387 -1.20 4.06 8.26
N THR A 388 -2.36 3.44 8.47
CA THR A 388 -2.65 2.63 9.66
C THR A 388 -1.85 1.33 9.65
N TRP A 389 -1.59 0.75 8.47
CA TRP A 389 -0.72 -0.43 8.35
C TRP A 389 0.72 -0.11 8.76
N TYR A 390 1.23 1.05 8.30
CA TYR A 390 2.56 1.53 8.66
C TYR A 390 2.67 1.95 10.13
N THR A 391 1.59 2.45 10.72
CA THR A 391 1.57 2.86 12.15
C THR A 391 1.14 1.76 13.11
N HIS A 392 0.85 0.55 12.61
CA HIS A 392 0.51 -0.54 13.50
C HIS A 392 1.77 -0.99 14.26
N PRO A 393 1.81 -0.89 15.60
CA PRO A 393 3.03 -1.08 16.39
C PRO A 393 3.64 -2.48 16.22
N TYR A 394 2.82 -3.48 15.93
CA TYR A 394 3.21 -4.89 15.90
C TYR A 394 3.26 -5.52 14.51
N THR A 395 3.00 -4.78 13.42
CA THR A 395 3.29 -5.28 12.06
C THR A 395 4.77 -5.09 11.75
N HIS A 396 5.35 -5.99 10.96
CA HIS A 396 6.71 -5.82 10.44
C HIS A 396 6.68 -4.84 9.28
N VAL A 397 7.35 -3.69 9.38
CA VAL A 397 7.50 -2.76 8.25
C VAL A 397 8.90 -2.95 7.67
N LEU A 398 9.00 -3.28 6.38
CA LEU A 398 10.26 -3.43 5.67
C LEU A 398 10.48 -2.26 4.73
N LEU A 399 11.51 -1.47 5.02
CA LEU A 399 12.00 -0.40 4.16
C LEU A 399 12.96 -1.00 3.14
N MET A 400 12.66 -0.85 1.85
CA MET A 400 13.53 -1.33 0.77
C MET A 400 14.45 -0.20 0.31
N THR A 401 15.47 0.10 1.12
CA THR A 401 16.37 1.25 0.93
C THR A 401 17.64 0.91 0.13
N GLN A 402 17.84 -0.38 -0.20
CA GLN A 402 18.97 -0.84 -1.00
C GLN A 402 18.99 -0.17 -2.39
N PRO A 403 20.17 -0.12 -3.06
CA PRO A 403 20.26 0.33 -4.44
C PRO A 403 19.28 -0.42 -5.34
N LEU A 404 18.64 0.31 -6.26
CA LEU A 404 17.65 -0.25 -7.18
C LEU A 404 18.33 -0.79 -8.43
N PRO A 405 17.80 -1.88 -9.03
CA PRO A 405 18.28 -2.33 -10.33
C PRO A 405 17.99 -1.23 -11.37
N GLU A 406 19.00 -0.79 -12.12
CA GLU A 406 18.83 0.24 -13.16
C GLU A 406 18.17 -0.33 -14.43
N VAL A 407 18.47 -1.60 -14.71
CA VAL A 407 18.06 -2.31 -15.91
C VAL A 407 17.46 -3.64 -15.49
N ALA A 408 16.36 -4.00 -16.13
CA ALA A 408 15.70 -5.28 -15.90
C ALA A 408 16.52 -6.44 -16.50
N PRO A 409 16.34 -7.70 -16.05
CA PRO A 409 16.99 -8.88 -16.63
C PRO A 409 16.88 -9.00 -18.15
N SER A 410 15.80 -8.50 -18.75
CA SER A 410 15.61 -8.41 -20.20
C SER A 410 16.59 -7.46 -20.93
N GLY A 411 17.29 -6.60 -20.20
CA GLY A 411 18.13 -5.53 -20.74
C GLY A 411 17.41 -4.19 -20.92
N GLU A 412 16.09 -4.14 -20.68
CA GLU A 412 15.32 -2.90 -20.79
C GLU A 412 15.44 -2.05 -19.53
N PRO A 413 15.68 -0.73 -19.65
CA PRO A 413 15.75 0.16 -18.50
C PRO A 413 14.38 0.29 -17.84
N TYR A 414 14.41 0.48 -16.52
CA TYR A 414 13.21 0.84 -15.77
C TYR A 414 12.85 2.32 -15.98
N SER A 415 11.55 2.63 -15.99
CA SER A 415 11.08 4.00 -16.25
C SER A 415 11.25 4.95 -15.05
N ASN A 416 11.47 4.41 -13.84
CA ASN A 416 11.54 5.18 -12.61
C ASN A 416 12.73 4.79 -11.73
N VAL A 417 13.92 4.57 -12.28
CA VAL A 417 15.14 4.18 -11.50
C VAL A 417 16.10 5.30 -11.14
N ALA A 418 15.96 6.48 -11.76
CA ALA A 418 16.85 7.62 -11.49
C ALA A 418 16.80 8.14 -10.03
N ARG A 419 15.97 7.56 -9.17
CA ARG A 419 15.67 8.08 -7.83
C ARG A 419 15.83 7.01 -6.76
N PRO A 420 16.75 7.21 -5.79
CA PRO A 420 16.85 6.30 -4.66
C PRO A 420 15.62 6.39 -3.76
N TYR A 421 15.45 5.41 -2.87
CA TYR A 421 14.34 5.32 -1.92
C TYR A 421 14.07 6.66 -1.18
N GLY A 422 15.12 7.28 -0.62
CA GLY A 422 15.00 8.52 0.15
C GLY A 422 14.57 9.76 -0.62
N ALA A 423 14.60 9.71 -1.96
CA ALA A 423 14.19 10.80 -2.85
C ALA A 423 12.74 10.66 -3.35
N ARG A 424 11.98 9.68 -2.82
CA ARG A 424 10.60 9.39 -3.22
C ARG A 424 9.63 9.82 -2.13
N GLY A 425 8.68 10.68 -2.48
CA GLY A 425 7.76 11.25 -1.50
C GLY A 425 6.82 10.25 -0.83
N TRP A 426 6.37 9.22 -1.56
CA TRP A 426 5.60 8.10 -0.99
C TRP A 426 6.44 7.30 0.01
N CYS A 427 7.68 6.95 -0.32
CA CYS A 427 8.56 6.23 0.59
C CYS A 427 8.90 7.05 1.85
N ASP A 428 9.08 8.37 1.75
CA ASP A 428 9.29 9.24 2.93
C ASP A 428 8.07 9.27 3.85
N LEU A 429 6.85 9.31 3.29
CA LEU A 429 5.61 9.16 4.06
C LEU A 429 5.60 7.85 4.84
N GLU A 430 5.76 6.73 4.14
CA GLU A 430 5.68 5.38 4.71
C GLU A 430 6.71 5.17 5.82
N ARG A 431 7.97 5.55 5.57
CA ARG A 431 9.04 5.52 6.56
C ARG A 431 8.68 6.35 7.79
N ARG A 432 8.23 7.59 7.62
CA ARG A 432 7.89 8.46 8.76
C ARG A 432 6.70 7.95 9.55
N MET A 433 5.71 7.34 8.88
CA MET A 433 4.59 6.69 9.55
C MET A 433 5.02 5.45 10.33
N ALA A 434 5.96 4.67 9.81
CA ALA A 434 6.54 3.54 10.53
C ALA A 434 7.37 3.98 11.75
N CYS A 435 8.22 5.00 11.58
CA CYS A 435 9.00 5.57 12.68
C CYS A 435 8.14 6.17 13.80
N LEU A 436 6.89 6.57 13.49
CA LEU A 436 5.97 7.10 14.49
C LEU A 436 5.68 6.05 15.57
N SER A 437 5.52 4.77 15.22
CA SER A 437 4.94 3.80 16.16
C SER A 437 5.31 2.33 16.05
N THR A 438 5.87 1.86 14.95
CA THR A 438 6.35 0.48 14.85
C THR A 438 7.40 0.23 15.93
N VAL A 439 7.29 -0.86 16.69
CA VAL A 439 8.30 -1.22 17.69
C VAL A 439 9.62 -1.57 17.02
N SER A 440 10.76 -1.31 17.65
CA SER A 440 12.07 -1.38 17.01
C SER A 440 12.33 -2.73 16.33
N HIS A 441 11.99 -3.84 16.98
CA HIS A 441 12.19 -5.19 16.42
C HIS A 441 11.25 -5.55 15.25
N CYS A 442 10.31 -4.66 14.89
CA CYS A 442 9.42 -4.78 13.74
C CYS A 442 9.68 -3.74 12.65
N LEU A 443 10.59 -2.77 12.86
CA LEU A 443 10.98 -1.81 11.81
C LEU A 443 12.29 -2.28 11.19
N TRP A 444 12.21 -2.71 9.93
CA TRP A 444 13.26 -3.41 9.22
C TRP A 444 13.77 -2.61 8.04
N ASP A 445 15.06 -2.71 7.76
CA ASP A 445 15.69 -2.18 6.55
C ASP A 445 16.35 -3.31 5.78
N LEU A 446 15.90 -3.53 4.54
CA LEU A 446 16.38 -4.62 3.70
C LEU A 446 17.85 -4.47 3.29
N SER A 447 18.39 -3.25 3.26
CA SER A 447 19.81 -3.00 2.95
C SER A 447 20.77 -3.60 3.98
N LEU A 448 20.27 -3.92 5.18
CA LEU A 448 21.03 -4.56 6.26
C LEU A 448 20.97 -6.10 6.19
N PHE A 449 20.21 -6.66 5.25
CA PHE A 449 19.97 -8.09 5.19
C PHE A 449 21.13 -8.84 4.53
N GLN A 450 21.65 -9.84 5.24
CA GLN A 450 22.75 -10.69 4.76
C GLN A 450 22.28 -12.15 4.76
N PRO A 451 21.53 -12.60 3.74
CA PRO A 451 20.93 -13.95 3.74
C PRO A 451 21.97 -15.06 3.84
N GLU A 452 23.17 -14.88 3.30
CA GLU A 452 24.30 -15.80 3.37
C GLU A 452 24.71 -16.11 4.81
N SER A 453 24.63 -15.13 5.72
CA SER A 453 24.98 -15.31 7.13
C SER A 453 24.00 -16.23 7.88
N LEU A 454 22.80 -16.46 7.35
CA LEU A 454 21.80 -17.35 7.94
C LEU A 454 22.11 -18.83 7.69
N SER A 455 22.88 -19.12 6.63
CA SER A 455 23.25 -20.49 6.22
C SER A 455 24.30 -21.15 7.14
N GLY A 456 25.13 -20.34 7.82
CA GLY A 456 26.20 -20.81 8.69
C GLY A 456 25.76 -21.27 10.09
N SER A 457 24.49 -21.13 10.47
CA SER A 457 24.01 -21.52 11.80
C SER A 457 23.50 -22.96 11.91
N ALA A 458 23.53 -23.74 10.81
CA ALA A 458 22.88 -25.06 10.75
C ALA A 458 23.71 -26.21 10.16
N ALA A 459 24.97 -26.03 9.78
CA ALA A 459 25.80 -27.13 9.28
C ALA A 459 26.77 -27.63 10.37
N PRO A 460 26.67 -28.88 10.84
CA PRO A 460 27.81 -29.57 11.41
C PRO A 460 28.88 -29.67 10.33
N SER A 461 30.11 -29.30 10.64
CA SER A 461 31.25 -29.43 9.74
C SER A 461 31.38 -30.88 9.25
N GLU A 462 31.13 -31.11 7.96
CA GLU A 462 31.57 -32.30 7.26
C GLU A 462 33.09 -32.23 7.10
N SER A 463 33.82 -32.64 8.13
CA SER A 463 35.23 -32.94 8.02
C SER A 463 35.52 -34.28 8.67
N GLY A 464 35.50 -35.32 7.84
CA GLY A 464 36.29 -36.54 8.02
C GLY A 464 35.68 -37.64 8.88
N SER A 465 34.98 -38.58 8.26
CA SER A 465 35.33 -40.01 8.30
C SER A 465 34.20 -40.84 7.72
N THR A 466 34.55 -41.62 6.69
CA THR A 466 33.75 -42.65 6.05
C THR A 466 33.19 -43.68 7.05
N THR A 467 32.01 -44.20 6.68
CA THR A 467 31.28 -45.39 7.15
C THR A 467 30.20 -45.22 8.22
N THR A 468 29.02 -45.74 7.85
CA THR A 468 27.95 -46.31 8.69
C THR A 468 26.70 -45.44 8.91
N THR A 469 25.69 -45.70 8.06
CA THR A 469 24.27 -45.92 8.40
C THR A 469 23.61 -45.01 9.45
N GLY A 470 22.69 -44.16 8.98
CA GLY A 470 21.61 -43.59 9.79
C GLY A 470 21.95 -42.28 10.51
N ALA A 471 22.10 -41.17 9.78
CA ALA A 471 21.97 -39.86 10.40
C ALA A 471 20.55 -39.74 11.00
N PRO A 472 20.40 -39.51 12.31
CA PRO A 472 19.07 -39.40 12.91
C PRO A 472 18.36 -38.18 12.32
N ALA A 473 17.15 -38.39 11.82
CA ALA A 473 16.29 -37.29 11.38
C ALA A 473 16.15 -36.27 12.52
N MET A 474 16.42 -35.01 12.20
CA MET A 474 16.29 -33.91 13.15
C MET A 474 14.87 -33.91 13.73
N THR A 475 14.73 -33.89 15.06
CA THR A 475 13.41 -33.89 15.69
C THR A 475 12.66 -32.58 15.38
N ALA A 476 11.32 -32.61 15.38
CA ALA A 476 10.50 -31.42 15.14
C ALA A 476 10.82 -30.27 16.11
N ASP A 477 11.13 -30.60 17.37
CA ASP A 477 11.52 -29.61 18.38
C ASP A 477 12.86 -28.93 18.03
N LEU A 478 13.83 -29.70 17.55
CA LEU A 478 15.13 -29.16 17.16
C LEU A 478 15.01 -28.27 15.91
N GLN A 479 14.16 -28.64 14.95
CA GLN A 479 13.84 -27.80 13.79
C GLN A 479 13.18 -26.48 14.22
N ALA A 480 12.22 -26.52 15.15
CA ALA A 480 11.58 -25.33 15.67
C ALA A 480 12.57 -24.39 16.37
N MET A 481 13.51 -24.94 17.16
CA MET A 481 14.57 -24.14 17.79
C MET A 481 15.49 -23.47 16.78
N VAL A 482 15.90 -24.19 15.73
CA VAL A 482 16.71 -23.62 14.64
C VAL A 482 15.94 -22.49 13.94
N ALA A 483 14.66 -22.71 13.60
CA ALA A 483 13.82 -21.68 12.97
C ALA A 483 13.72 -20.41 13.84
N ILE A 484 13.50 -20.56 15.15
CA ILE A 484 13.44 -19.43 16.09
C ILE A 484 14.78 -18.68 16.14
N ARG A 485 15.90 -19.40 16.21
CA ARG A 485 17.24 -18.78 16.22
C ARG A 485 17.54 -18.05 14.92
N THR A 486 17.23 -18.66 13.78
CA THR A 486 17.41 -18.06 12.44
C THR A 486 16.55 -16.80 12.29
N PHE A 487 15.28 -16.84 12.70
CA PHE A 487 14.42 -15.67 12.72
C PHE A 487 14.96 -14.57 13.64
N GLY A 488 15.42 -14.93 14.85
CA GLY A 488 16.04 -13.99 15.78
C GLY A 488 17.28 -13.30 15.19
N THR A 489 18.10 -14.04 14.46
CA THR A 489 19.30 -13.53 13.77
C THR A 489 18.94 -12.59 12.62
N MET A 490 18.04 -13.03 11.73
CA MET A 490 17.51 -12.20 10.64
C MET A 490 16.91 -10.89 11.17
N ARG A 491 16.08 -10.97 12.22
CA ARG A 491 15.47 -9.81 12.84
C ARG A 491 16.52 -8.85 13.40
N ALA A 492 17.58 -9.36 14.03
CA ALA A 492 18.65 -8.53 14.58
C ALA A 492 19.47 -7.81 13.50
N GLN A 493 19.64 -8.42 12.32
CA GLN A 493 20.28 -7.79 11.16
C GLN A 493 19.43 -6.67 10.58
N LEU A 494 18.16 -6.98 10.31
CA LEU A 494 17.23 -6.07 9.65
C LEU A 494 16.83 -4.87 10.52
N MET A 495 16.92 -4.98 11.85
CA MET A 495 16.40 -3.98 12.78
C MET A 495 17.04 -2.60 12.55
N LEU A 496 16.20 -1.63 12.20
CA LEU A 496 16.62 -0.25 12.07
C LEU A 496 16.88 0.35 13.46
N ARG A 497 18.17 0.53 13.79
CA ARG A 497 18.60 0.98 15.13
C ARG A 497 18.42 2.47 15.37
N SER A 498 18.60 3.28 14.33
CA SER A 498 18.44 4.72 14.40
C SER A 498 17.23 5.15 13.59
N ARG A 499 16.37 5.96 14.19
CA ARG A 499 15.19 6.52 13.52
C ARG A 499 14.96 7.95 13.94
N GLU A 500 14.48 8.78 13.02
CA GLU A 500 14.16 10.17 13.31
C GLU A 500 12.96 10.27 14.28
N PRO A 501 12.92 11.29 15.16
CA PRO A 501 11.72 11.60 15.91
C PRO A 501 10.56 11.97 14.96
N PRO A 502 9.31 11.69 15.34
CA PRO A 502 8.16 12.06 14.53
C PRO A 502 8.11 13.57 14.35
N LEU A 503 7.78 14.03 13.13
CA LEU A 503 7.58 15.44 12.85
C LEU A 503 6.14 15.84 13.17
N PRO A 504 5.87 17.06 13.68
CA PRO A 504 4.53 17.61 13.61
C PRO A 504 4.12 17.74 12.13
N PRO A 505 2.85 17.47 11.77
CA PRO A 505 2.38 17.55 10.39
C PRO A 505 2.69 18.86 9.66
N THR A 506 2.72 20.00 10.37
CA THR A 506 3.12 21.29 9.81
C THR A 506 4.58 21.33 9.36
N LEU A 507 5.50 20.76 10.15
CA LEU A 507 6.92 20.70 9.82
C LEU A 507 7.20 19.65 8.74
N PHE A 508 6.51 18.51 8.78
CA PHE A 508 6.54 17.54 7.69
C PHE A 508 6.13 18.19 6.36
N ALA A 509 5.02 18.92 6.36
CA ALA A 509 4.52 19.59 5.17
C ALA A 509 5.45 20.69 4.65
N HIS A 510 6.10 21.44 5.53
CA HIS A 510 7.13 22.41 5.14
C HIS A 510 8.36 21.71 4.51
N THR A 511 8.85 20.66 5.17
CA THR A 511 10.05 19.93 4.75
C THR A 511 9.83 19.22 3.41
N MET A 512 8.69 18.55 3.24
CA MET A 512 8.29 17.87 2.00
C MET A 512 8.28 18.86 0.83
N ARG A 513 7.59 20.00 0.96
CA ARG A 513 7.55 21.03 -0.09
C ARG A 513 8.95 21.55 -0.42
N LYS A 514 9.75 21.89 0.60
CA LYS A 514 11.13 22.35 0.40
C LYS A 514 11.96 21.33 -0.37
N LYS A 515 11.87 20.03 -0.04
CA LYS A 515 12.60 18.95 -0.73
C LYS A 515 12.15 18.82 -2.19
N VAL A 516 10.85 18.94 -2.46
CA VAL A 516 10.32 18.93 -3.84
C VAL A 516 10.78 20.17 -4.62
N ASP A 517 10.67 21.36 -4.02
CA ASP A 517 11.02 22.63 -4.67
C ASP A 517 12.52 22.71 -5.03
N CYS A 518 13.39 22.08 -4.24
CA CYS A 518 14.83 22.03 -4.52
C CYS A 518 15.28 20.77 -5.29
N GLY A 519 14.34 19.92 -5.72
CA GLY A 519 14.64 18.72 -6.52
C GLY A 519 15.25 17.55 -5.76
N LEU A 520 15.37 17.63 -4.43
CA LEU A 520 15.84 16.51 -3.59
C LEU A 520 14.80 15.39 -3.45
N MET A 521 13.55 15.66 -3.77
CA MET A 521 12.45 14.71 -3.70
C MET A 521 11.48 14.93 -4.84
N SER A 522 10.81 13.86 -5.29
CA SER A 522 9.77 13.98 -6.30
C SER A 522 8.70 12.91 -6.15
N PHE A 523 7.65 13.11 -6.94
CA PHE A 523 6.52 12.21 -7.09
C PHE A 523 6.40 11.83 -8.56
N LEU A 524 5.80 10.65 -8.83
CA LEU A 524 5.39 10.29 -10.18
C LEU A 524 4.37 11.30 -10.72
N GLU A 525 3.42 11.69 -9.86
CA GLU A 525 2.45 12.75 -10.14
C GLU A 525 2.65 13.93 -9.19
N PRO A 526 2.83 15.16 -9.67
CA PRO A 526 2.98 16.34 -8.80
C PRO A 526 1.83 16.52 -7.79
N THR A 527 0.62 16.06 -8.13
CA THR A 527 -0.55 16.11 -7.24
C THR A 527 -0.45 15.17 -6.04
N ASP A 528 0.37 14.12 -6.11
CA ASP A 528 0.52 13.15 -5.03
C ASP A 528 1.11 13.79 -3.77
N MET A 529 1.89 14.87 -3.91
CA MET A 529 2.39 15.60 -2.75
C MET A 529 1.25 16.01 -1.82
N LEU A 530 0.16 16.57 -2.36
CA LEU A 530 -0.97 17.01 -1.53
C LEU A 530 -1.65 15.82 -0.83
N ALA A 531 -1.82 14.69 -1.53
CA ALA A 531 -2.37 13.48 -0.95
C ALA A 531 -1.47 12.95 0.18
N VAL A 532 -0.14 12.93 -0.03
CA VAL A 532 0.84 12.51 0.99
C VAL A 532 0.79 13.40 2.23
N LEU A 533 0.68 14.73 2.05
CA LEU A 533 0.55 15.66 3.18
C LEU A 533 -0.72 15.41 3.99
N GLU A 534 -1.86 15.24 3.30
CA GLU A 534 -3.15 14.94 3.94
C GLU A 534 -3.11 13.58 4.66
N MET A 535 -2.50 12.56 4.05
CA MET A 535 -2.35 11.22 4.64
C MET A 535 -1.45 11.23 5.87
N TYR A 536 -0.33 11.96 5.84
CA TYR A 536 0.55 12.08 7.00
C TYR A 536 -0.18 12.71 8.18
N GLU A 537 -0.85 13.85 7.97
CA GLU A 537 -1.58 14.53 9.03
C GLU A 537 -2.71 13.65 9.59
N ALA A 538 -3.51 13.05 8.71
CA ALA A 538 -4.62 12.20 9.11
C ALA A 538 -4.14 10.96 9.87
N GLY A 539 -3.09 10.32 9.40
CA GLY A 539 -2.53 9.14 10.05
C GLY A 539 -1.82 9.47 11.37
N PHE A 540 -1.12 10.60 11.46
CA PHE A 540 -0.51 11.08 12.71
C PHE A 540 -1.58 11.29 13.80
N VAL A 541 -2.66 12.00 13.48
CA VAL A 541 -3.78 12.22 14.40
C VAL A 541 -4.48 10.90 14.73
N SER A 542 -4.80 10.09 13.71
CA SER A 542 -5.49 8.82 13.87
C SER A 542 -4.72 7.87 14.79
N PHE A 543 -3.39 7.84 14.69
CA PHE A 543 -2.53 7.04 15.55
C PHE A 543 -2.76 7.36 17.04
N PHE A 544 -2.62 8.62 17.45
CA PHE A 544 -2.80 9.00 18.86
C PHE A 544 -4.26 8.82 19.34
N GLU A 545 -5.25 9.05 18.47
CA GLU A 545 -6.66 8.87 18.82
C GLU A 545 -7.05 7.39 18.99
N ASN A 546 -6.38 6.48 18.27
CA ASN A 546 -6.78 5.07 18.16
C ASN A 546 -5.74 4.09 18.73
N PHE A 547 -4.64 4.55 19.32
CA PHE A 547 -3.54 3.70 19.75
C PHE A 547 -3.97 2.47 20.56
N ARG A 548 -4.95 2.63 21.47
CA ARG A 548 -5.45 1.54 22.32
C ARG A 548 -6.20 0.43 21.60
N LYS A 549 -6.56 0.64 20.33
CA LYS A 549 -7.03 -0.45 19.45
C LYS A 549 -5.89 -1.38 19.04
N PHE A 550 -4.67 -0.87 18.96
CA PHE A 550 -3.49 -1.66 18.61
C PHE A 550 -2.80 -2.24 19.86
N ASP A 551 -2.77 -1.46 20.94
CA ASP A 551 -2.21 -1.86 22.22
C ASP A 551 -3.20 -1.59 23.37
N PRO A 552 -3.96 -2.60 23.82
CA PRO A 552 -4.94 -2.45 24.88
C PRO A 552 -4.38 -1.90 26.20
N SER A 553 -3.08 -2.09 26.47
CA SER A 553 -2.41 -1.56 27.66
C SER A 553 -2.29 -0.03 27.66
N GLY A 554 -2.41 0.58 26.47
CA GLY A 554 -2.20 2.01 26.25
C GLY A 554 -0.79 2.48 26.56
N THR A 555 0.18 1.57 26.63
CA THR A 555 1.59 1.89 26.88
C THR A 555 2.36 1.81 25.58
N PHE A 556 3.07 2.88 25.25
CA PHE A 556 3.75 3.01 23.97
C PHE A 556 5.26 2.93 24.15
N ASN A 557 5.80 1.74 23.89
CA ASN A 557 7.21 1.43 24.12
C ASN A 557 8.10 1.62 22.88
N SER A 558 7.53 1.96 21.73
CA SER A 558 8.33 2.06 20.50
C SER A 558 9.40 3.17 20.61
N LEU A 559 9.15 4.22 21.40
CA LEU A 559 10.05 5.37 21.53
C LEU A 559 11.19 5.16 22.55
N GLN A 560 11.37 3.94 23.08
CA GLN A 560 12.45 3.59 24.02
C GLN A 560 13.76 3.25 23.29
N GLY A 561 14.89 3.61 23.91
CA GLY A 561 16.22 3.14 23.50
C GLY A 561 16.62 3.52 22.07
N LEU A 562 16.21 4.71 21.60
CA LEU A 562 16.52 5.20 20.25
C LEU A 562 17.76 6.11 20.23
N GLU A 563 18.44 6.23 21.36
CA GLU A 563 19.63 7.06 21.54
C GLU A 563 19.38 8.55 21.20
N TRP A 564 18.12 8.99 21.30
CA TRP A 564 17.75 10.36 20.98
C TRP A 564 18.32 11.35 22.00
N GLY A 565 18.87 12.46 21.51
CA GLY A 565 19.48 13.49 22.32
C GLY A 565 18.62 14.74 22.52
N PRO A 566 19.22 15.85 22.99
CA PRO A 566 18.53 17.12 23.19
C PRO A 566 17.89 17.70 21.93
N ALA A 567 18.49 17.47 20.75
CA ALA A 567 17.97 17.97 19.48
C ALA A 567 16.66 17.25 19.10
N GLU A 568 16.64 15.93 19.23
CA GLU A 568 15.48 15.10 18.96
C GLU A 568 14.36 15.37 19.97
N ALA A 569 14.69 15.58 21.24
CA ALA A 569 13.73 15.97 22.28
C ALA A 569 12.93 17.23 21.89
N LYS A 570 13.57 18.22 21.27
CA LYS A 570 12.93 19.44 20.79
C LYS A 570 11.92 19.17 19.67
N VAL A 571 12.30 18.33 18.70
CA VAL A 571 11.43 17.93 17.59
C VAL A 571 10.22 17.16 18.12
N LEU A 572 10.48 16.18 19.00
CA LEU A 572 9.46 15.37 19.65
C LEU A 572 8.49 16.23 20.48
N ALA A 573 8.98 17.18 21.28
CA ALA A 573 8.12 18.10 22.02
C ALA A 573 7.17 18.87 21.09
N THR A 574 7.64 19.29 19.92
CA THR A 574 6.80 20.00 18.94
C THR A 574 5.74 19.08 18.33
N ALA A 575 6.10 17.83 18.02
CA ALA A 575 5.16 16.82 17.54
C ALA A 575 4.08 16.48 18.60
N LEU A 576 4.48 16.34 19.86
CA LEU A 576 3.54 16.06 20.95
C LEU A 576 2.64 17.25 21.26
N ALA A 577 3.14 18.49 21.14
CA ALA A 577 2.31 19.69 21.26
C ALA A 577 1.22 19.71 20.18
N TYR A 578 1.57 19.35 18.93
CA TYR A 578 0.60 19.20 17.86
C TYR A 578 -0.45 18.13 18.19
N ALA A 579 -0.01 16.96 18.68
CA ALA A 579 -0.93 15.89 19.09
C ALA A 579 -1.89 16.36 20.19
N SER A 580 -1.38 17.05 21.22
CA SER A 580 -2.17 17.61 22.32
C SER A 580 -3.22 18.62 21.85
N GLU A 581 -2.90 19.43 20.86
CA GLU A 581 -3.82 20.44 20.31
C GLU A 581 -4.88 19.82 19.39
N LYS A 582 -4.47 18.92 18.49
CA LYS A 582 -5.34 18.46 17.38
C LYS A 582 -6.10 17.17 17.67
N CYS A 583 -5.56 16.29 18.51
CA CYS A 583 -6.18 14.99 18.76
C CYS A 583 -7.33 15.10 19.75
N LYS A 584 -8.37 14.30 19.52
CA LYS A 584 -9.55 14.21 20.38
C LYS A 584 -9.53 12.89 21.14
N LEU A 585 -9.79 12.95 22.44
CA LEU A 585 -9.98 11.74 23.23
C LEU A 585 -11.16 10.93 22.67
N ARG A 586 -10.88 9.69 22.28
CA ARG A 586 -11.88 8.72 21.85
C ARG A 586 -12.20 7.76 22.98
N LYS A 587 -13.22 6.93 22.79
CA LYS A 587 -13.59 5.85 23.72
C LYS A 587 -12.44 4.87 24.01
N SER A 588 -11.45 4.82 23.12
CA SER A 588 -10.24 3.99 23.24
C SER A 588 -9.41 4.33 24.49
N GLY A 589 -9.49 5.56 25.01
CA GLY A 589 -8.76 6.00 26.20
C GLY A 589 -7.47 6.76 25.89
N THR A 590 -6.65 6.98 26.91
CA THR A 590 -5.38 7.73 26.82
C THR A 590 -4.17 6.85 26.60
N VAL A 591 -3.09 7.43 26.09
CA VAL A 591 -1.80 6.78 25.82
C VAL A 591 -0.75 7.24 26.83
N ARG A 592 0.15 6.34 27.24
CA ARG A 592 1.34 6.62 28.04
C ARG A 592 2.57 6.38 27.18
N LEU A 593 3.41 7.40 27.04
CA LEU A 593 4.62 7.33 26.21
C LEU A 593 5.83 6.98 27.06
N ARG A 594 6.74 6.19 26.48
CA ARG A 594 7.92 5.66 27.15
C ARG A 594 9.17 6.04 26.35
N PHE A 595 10.09 6.70 27.02
CA PHE A 595 11.33 7.24 26.43
C PHE A 595 12.58 6.70 27.13
N GLU A 596 12.44 5.69 27.99
CA GLU A 596 13.56 5.07 28.69
C GLU A 596 14.66 4.66 27.71
N GLY A 597 15.92 4.99 28.05
CA GLY A 597 17.09 4.70 27.22
C GLY A 597 17.42 5.74 26.14
N ASN A 598 16.71 6.87 26.09
CA ASN A 598 17.16 8.04 25.32
C ASN A 598 18.06 8.95 26.17
N ALA A 599 18.88 9.78 25.51
CA ALA A 599 19.84 10.69 26.12
C ALA A 599 19.31 12.13 26.17
N PHE A 600 18.08 12.32 26.65
CA PHE A 600 17.48 13.65 26.80
C PHE A 600 18.13 14.43 27.95
N ASP A 601 18.30 15.73 27.78
CA ASP A 601 18.66 16.64 28.88
C ASP A 601 17.42 17.11 29.65
N GLU A 602 17.62 17.69 30.83
CA GLU A 602 16.52 18.20 31.66
C GLU A 602 15.62 19.20 30.91
N LYS A 603 16.21 19.98 29.99
CA LYS A 603 15.48 20.95 29.16
C LYS A 603 14.56 20.25 28.16
N GLY A 604 15.04 19.20 27.50
CA GLY A 604 14.28 18.37 26.57
C GLY A 604 13.13 17.66 27.28
N GLU A 605 13.39 17.03 28.43
CA GLU A 605 12.35 16.39 29.24
C GLU A 605 11.26 17.38 29.66
N LYS A 606 11.67 18.55 30.16
CA LYS A 606 10.75 19.62 30.55
C LYS A 606 9.90 20.09 29.37
N ALA A 607 10.51 20.27 28.20
CA ALA A 607 9.79 20.67 26.99
C ALA A 607 8.73 19.64 26.58
N ILE A 608 9.06 18.35 26.65
CA ILE A 608 8.13 17.25 26.36
C ILE A 608 6.97 17.24 27.37
N ARG A 609 7.24 17.37 28.68
CA ARG A 609 6.19 17.44 29.71
C ARG A 609 5.27 18.64 29.50
N THR A 610 5.83 19.81 29.20
CA THR A 610 5.04 21.01 28.88
C THR A 610 4.17 20.81 27.63
N ALA A 611 4.69 20.15 26.59
CA ALA A 611 3.95 19.89 25.36
C ALA A 611 2.69 19.03 25.56
N ILE A 612 2.67 18.20 26.60
CA ILE A 612 1.53 17.30 26.89
C ILE A 612 0.67 17.72 28.07
N GLN A 613 1.00 18.82 28.77
CA GLN A 613 0.35 19.21 30.02
C GLN A 613 -1.18 19.40 29.92
N PHE A 614 -1.68 19.76 28.72
CA PHE A 614 -3.10 19.93 28.43
C PHE A 614 -3.63 18.87 27.45
N SER A 615 -2.85 17.83 27.19
CA SER A 615 -3.24 16.76 26.28
C SER A 615 -4.44 16.01 26.83
N LYS A 616 -5.42 15.76 25.97
CA LYS A 616 -6.54 14.86 26.30
C LYS A 616 -6.27 13.42 25.92
N VAL A 617 -5.26 13.18 25.08
CA VAL A 617 -4.95 11.86 24.52
C VAL A 617 -3.68 11.24 25.10
N ILE A 618 -2.72 12.04 25.56
CA ILE A 618 -1.49 11.58 26.20
C ILE A 618 -1.62 11.81 27.71
N ALA A 619 -1.65 10.74 28.50
CA ALA A 619 -1.84 10.81 29.94
C ALA A 619 -0.54 11.01 30.72
N ASP A 620 0.56 10.39 30.25
CA ASP A 620 1.83 10.38 30.98
C ASP A 620 3.00 10.15 30.02
N VAL A 621 4.19 10.63 30.42
CA VAL A 621 5.48 10.40 29.77
C VAL A 621 6.49 9.94 30.82
N ARG A 622 7.25 8.90 30.49
CA ARG A 622 8.35 8.41 31.33
C ARG A 622 9.67 8.50 30.57
N PHE A 623 10.71 8.93 31.25
CA PHE A 623 12.08 9.08 30.76
C PHE A 623 12.98 8.05 31.43
#